data_AF-A0A1I4JL35-F1
#
_entry.id   AF-A0A1I4JL35-F1
#
_cell.length_a   1.000
_cell.length_b   1.000
_cell.length_c   1.000
_cell.angle_alpha   90.00
_cell.angle_beta   90.00
_cell.angle_gamma   90.00
#
_symmetry.space_group_name_H-M   'P 1'
#
loop_
_entity.id
_entity.type
_entity.pdbx_description
1 polymer ?
#
loop_
_entity_poly.entity_id
_entity_poly.type
_entity_poly.pdbx_seq_one_letter_code
_entity_poly.pdbx_strand_id
1 'polypeptide(L)'
;MNSMDNKQAASLIEKWIPYYEMDEPEAWERDEYPSVKNACKAMRLAIQVLRGKPAAGEAQLKEAAKQLEQFLEEHYLDDPDEWEKENVAFVQQVLNAIQYTIIFLKK
;
A
#
# COMPACT_ATOMS: atom_id res chain seq x y z
N MET A 1 21.20 3.19 -7.31
CA MET A 1 19.84 3.11 -6.72
C MET A 1 18.87 2.89 -7.86
N ASN A 2 18.24 1.71 -7.96
CA ASN A 2 17.18 1.50 -8.94
C ASN A 2 16.03 2.43 -8.59
N SER A 3 15.74 3.39 -9.46
CA SER A 3 14.57 4.26 -9.32
C SER A 3 13.31 3.38 -9.44
N MET A 4 12.45 3.41 -8.42
CA MET A 4 11.13 2.78 -8.48
C MET A 4 10.35 3.35 -9.68
N ASP A 5 9.70 2.49 -10.46
CA ASP A 5 8.79 2.87 -11.53
C ASP A 5 7.33 2.44 -11.23
N ASN A 6 6.38 2.96 -12.01
CA ASN A 6 4.95 2.66 -11.82
C ASN A 6 4.62 1.17 -11.89
N LYS A 7 5.28 0.40 -12.77
CA LYS A 7 5.00 -1.04 -12.95
C LYS A 7 5.51 -1.82 -11.75
N GLN A 8 6.71 -1.48 -11.28
CA GLN A 8 7.33 -2.07 -10.09
C GLN A 8 6.49 -1.78 -8.85
N ALA A 9 6.12 -0.52 -8.62
CA ALA A 9 5.29 -0.13 -7.48
C ALA A 9 3.93 -0.84 -7.49
N ALA A 10 3.23 -0.88 -8.64
CA ALA A 10 1.96 -1.57 -8.76
C ALA A 10 2.09 -3.08 -8.48
N SER A 11 3.16 -3.72 -8.95
CA SER A 11 3.38 -5.15 -8.75
C SER A 11 3.72 -5.52 -7.31
N LEU A 12 4.46 -4.65 -6.60
CA LEU A 12 4.78 -4.83 -5.18
C LEU A 12 3.53 -4.66 -4.31
N ILE A 13 2.73 -3.62 -4.54
CA ILE A 13 1.49 -3.40 -3.80
C ILE A 13 0.48 -4.53 -4.08
N GLU A 14 0.40 -5.02 -5.33
CA GLU A 14 -0.47 -6.16 -5.66
C GLU A 14 -0.07 -7.45 -4.94
N LYS A 15 1.22 -7.69 -4.72
CA LYS A 15 1.72 -8.82 -3.92
C LYS A 15 1.53 -8.62 -2.42
N TRP A 16 1.58 -7.38 -1.96
CA TRP A 16 1.39 -7.04 -0.55
C TRP A 16 -0.01 -7.38 -0.05
N ILE A 17 -1.05 -7.05 -0.83
CA ILE A 17 -2.46 -7.25 -0.43
C ILE A 17 -2.74 -8.68 0.09
N PRO A 18 -2.41 -9.76 -0.65
CA PRO A 18 -2.61 -11.12 -0.15
C PRO A 18 -1.56 -11.56 0.87
N TYR A 19 -0.32 -11.07 0.80
CA TYR A 19 0.70 -11.36 1.82
C TYR A 19 0.28 -10.87 3.21
N TYR A 20 -0.34 -9.68 3.25
CA TYR A 20 -0.80 -9.04 4.47
C TYR A 20 -2.29 -9.29 4.74
N GLU A 21 -2.88 -10.29 4.07
CA GLU A 21 -4.24 -10.77 4.32
C GLU A 21 -5.30 -9.65 4.38
N MET A 22 -5.13 -8.58 3.59
CA MET A 22 -5.96 -7.37 3.72
C MET A 22 -7.41 -7.58 3.26
N ASP A 23 -7.65 -8.67 2.51
CA ASP A 23 -8.97 -9.09 2.05
C ASP A 23 -9.67 -10.07 2.98
N GLU A 24 -9.00 -10.53 4.04
CA GLU A 24 -9.48 -11.59 4.93
C GLU A 24 -9.95 -10.99 6.26
N PRO A 25 -11.24 -10.67 6.46
CA PRO A 25 -11.73 -10.05 7.70
C PRO A 25 -11.40 -10.84 8.96
N GLU A 26 -11.22 -12.15 8.85
CA GLU A 26 -10.94 -13.04 9.98
C GLU A 26 -9.47 -13.01 10.41
N ALA A 27 -8.57 -12.44 9.60
CA ALA A 27 -7.16 -12.23 9.94
C ALA A 27 -6.96 -10.98 10.84
N TRP A 28 -8.01 -10.21 11.09
CA TRP A 28 -7.94 -8.90 11.73
C TRP A 28 -8.90 -8.79 12.91
N GLU A 29 -8.53 -8.00 13.91
CA GLU A 29 -9.46 -7.60 14.96
C GLU A 29 -10.61 -6.77 14.37
N ARG A 30 -11.80 -6.89 14.98
CA ARG A 30 -13.04 -6.34 14.41
C ARG A 30 -13.03 -4.83 14.26
N ASP A 31 -12.33 -4.13 15.15
CA ASP A 31 -12.17 -2.69 15.17
C ASP A 31 -11.01 -2.20 14.30
N GLU A 32 -10.03 -3.04 14.03
CA GLU A 32 -8.90 -2.76 13.13
C GLU A 32 -9.25 -2.97 11.65
N TYR A 33 -10.00 -4.03 11.34
CA TYR A 33 -10.31 -4.41 9.96
C TYR A 33 -10.91 -3.29 9.09
N PRO A 34 -11.78 -2.40 9.59
CA PRO A 34 -12.25 -1.25 8.83
C PRO A 34 -11.13 -0.36 8.27
N SER A 35 -10.05 -0.13 9.03
CA SER A 35 -8.88 0.64 8.57
C SER A 35 -8.16 -0.10 7.45
N VAL A 36 -7.84 -1.38 7.67
CA VAL A 36 -7.17 -2.25 6.68
C VAL A 36 -7.95 -2.35 5.39
N LYS A 37 -9.27 -2.51 5.48
CA LYS A 37 -10.17 -2.58 4.31
C LYS A 37 -10.14 -1.29 3.49
N ASN A 38 -10.05 -0.13 4.14
CA ASN A 38 -9.95 1.15 3.44
C ASN A 38 -8.56 1.30 2.77
N ALA A 39 -7.49 0.95 3.49
CA ALA A 39 -6.14 0.91 2.92
C ALA A 39 -6.06 -0.02 1.69
N CYS A 40 -6.67 -1.22 1.76
CA CYS A 40 -6.72 -2.15 0.63
C CYS A 40 -7.44 -1.55 -0.59
N LYS A 41 -8.55 -0.83 -0.38
CA LYS A 41 -9.24 -0.11 -1.47
C LYS A 41 -8.35 0.98 -2.07
N ALA A 42 -7.66 1.76 -1.24
CA ALA A 42 -6.72 2.78 -1.70
C ALA A 42 -5.57 2.16 -2.52
N MET A 43 -5.00 1.05 -2.05
CA MET A 43 -3.96 0.28 -2.77
C MET A 43 -4.46 -0.21 -4.13
N ARG A 44 -5.67 -0.77 -4.20
CA ARG A 44 -6.27 -1.21 -5.48
C ARG A 44 -6.52 -0.07 -6.43
N LEU A 45 -7.00 1.07 -5.94
CA LEU A 45 -7.14 2.27 -6.75
C LEU A 45 -5.77 2.70 -7.30
N ALA A 46 -4.77 2.78 -6.43
CA ALA A 46 -3.43 3.17 -6.81
C ALA A 46 -2.82 2.25 -7.87
N ILE A 47 -2.97 0.93 -7.73
CA ILE A 47 -2.54 -0.06 -8.74
C ILE A 47 -3.16 0.26 -10.11
N GLN A 48 -4.45 0.61 -10.17
CA GLN A 48 -5.11 0.96 -11.42
C GLN A 48 -4.50 2.22 -12.04
N VAL A 49 -4.30 3.27 -11.24
CA VAL A 49 -3.73 4.55 -11.71
C VAL A 49 -2.29 4.36 -12.20
N LEU A 50 -1.45 3.66 -11.44
CA LEU A 50 -0.06 3.36 -11.81
C LEU A 50 0.02 2.57 -13.12
N ARG A 51 -0.96 1.69 -13.38
CA ARG A 51 -1.09 0.94 -14.64
C ARG A 51 -1.66 1.77 -15.80
N GLY A 52 -1.88 3.07 -15.61
CA GLY A 52 -2.39 3.99 -16.63
C GLY A 52 -3.89 3.84 -16.89
N LYS A 53 -4.64 3.20 -15.99
CA LYS A 53 -6.11 3.11 -16.12
C LYS A 53 -6.75 4.39 -15.60
N PRO A 54 -7.79 4.91 -16.26
CA PRO A 54 -8.56 6.04 -15.76
C PRO A 54 -9.34 5.56 -14.52
N ALA A 55 -8.89 5.95 -13.32
CA ALA A 55 -9.35 5.28 -12.12
C ALA A 55 -10.03 6.18 -11.08
N ALA A 56 -9.91 7.51 -11.14
CA ALA A 56 -10.53 8.38 -10.13
C ALA A 56 -10.42 9.86 -10.51
N GLY A 57 -11.28 10.70 -9.93
CA GLY A 57 -11.07 12.14 -9.90
C GLY A 57 -9.99 12.55 -8.89
N GLU A 58 -9.45 13.76 -9.01
CA GLU A 58 -8.36 14.29 -8.17
C GLU A 58 -8.64 14.14 -6.65
N ALA A 59 -9.87 14.40 -6.21
CA ALA A 59 -10.25 14.27 -4.80
C ALA A 59 -10.14 12.82 -4.29
N GLN A 60 -10.49 11.83 -5.13
CA GLN A 60 -10.37 10.42 -4.77
C GLN A 60 -8.90 9.97 -4.73
N LEU A 61 -8.05 10.50 -5.61
CA LEU A 61 -6.61 10.22 -5.60
C LEU A 61 -5.94 10.78 -4.34
N LYS A 62 -6.28 12.00 -3.94
CA LYS A 62 -5.79 12.62 -2.70
C LYS A 62 -6.24 11.87 -1.45
N GLU A 63 -7.50 11.43 -1.42
CA GLU A 63 -8.02 10.63 -0.31
C GLU A 63 -7.33 9.26 -0.23
N ALA A 64 -7.10 8.59 -1.36
CA ALA A 64 -6.34 7.35 -1.38
C ALA A 64 -4.89 7.54 -0.90
N ALA A 65 -4.23 8.64 -1.29
CA ALA A 65 -2.91 8.98 -0.77
C ALA A 65 -2.92 9.12 0.76
N LYS A 66 -3.93 9.79 1.32
CA LYS A 66 -4.08 9.95 2.78
C LYS A 66 -4.28 8.61 3.49
N GLN A 67 -5.12 7.73 2.93
CA GLN A 67 -5.35 6.40 3.51
C GLN A 67 -4.08 5.53 3.48
N LEU A 68 -3.25 5.67 2.44
CA LEU A 68 -1.96 4.99 2.38
C LEU A 68 -0.95 5.55 3.40
N GLU A 69 -0.98 6.85 3.68
CA GLU A 69 -0.15 7.45 4.74
C GLU A 69 -0.53 6.93 6.12
N GLN A 70 -1.82 6.92 6.43
CA GLN A 70 -2.34 6.37 7.69
C GLN A 70 -1.97 4.89 7.85
N PHE A 71 -2.08 4.11 6.77
CA PHE A 71 -1.65 2.71 6.79
C PHE A 71 -0.17 2.55 7.14
N LEU A 72 0.72 3.40 6.62
CA LEU A 72 2.15 3.33 6.98
C LEU A 72 2.41 3.71 8.44
N GLU A 73 1.66 4.67 8.99
CA GLU A 73 1.78 5.08 10.39
C GLU A 73 1.27 4.01 11.37
N GLU A 74 0.25 3.24 10.98
CA GLU A 74 -0.42 2.25 11.84
C GLU A 74 0.26 0.87 11.84
N HIS A 75 0.97 0.50 10.76
CA HIS A 75 1.40 -0.89 10.53
C HIS A 75 2.92 -1.13 10.56
N TYR A 76 3.73 -0.14 10.96
CA TYR A 76 5.18 -0.29 11.23
C TYR A 76 6.00 -0.97 10.12
N LEU A 77 5.69 -0.68 8.85
CA LEU A 77 6.45 -1.24 7.71
C LEU A 77 7.91 -0.74 7.67
N ASP A 78 8.24 0.31 8.42
CA ASP A 78 9.56 0.92 8.53
C ASP A 78 10.40 0.38 9.69
N ASP A 79 9.82 -0.45 10.57
CA ASP A 79 10.54 -1.10 11.67
C ASP A 79 10.88 -2.55 11.31
N PRO A 80 12.14 -2.87 10.94
CA PRO A 80 12.52 -4.23 10.56
C PRO A 80 12.45 -5.25 11.71
N ASP A 81 12.42 -4.82 12.97
CA ASP A 81 12.34 -5.72 14.13
C ASP A 81 10.92 -6.30 14.31
N GLU A 82 9.91 -5.67 13.70
CA GLU A 82 8.52 -6.15 13.67
C GLU A 82 8.29 -7.26 12.62
N TRP A 83 9.31 -7.62 11.83
CA TRP A 83 9.16 -8.56 10.72
C TRP A 83 10.11 -9.75 10.83
N GLU A 84 9.62 -10.92 10.37
CA GLU A 84 10.47 -12.10 10.18
C GLU A 84 11.65 -11.77 9.25
N LYS A 85 12.85 -12.20 9.64
CA LYS A 85 14.11 -11.83 8.97
C LYS A 85 14.13 -12.10 7.47
N GLU A 86 13.44 -13.14 7.03
CA GLU A 86 13.32 -13.52 5.62
C GLU A 86 12.41 -12.57 4.81
N ASN A 87 11.50 -11.87 5.49
CA ASN A 87 10.51 -10.98 4.89
C ASN A 87 10.92 -9.50 4.90
N VAL A 88 11.85 -9.09 5.77
CA VAL A 88 12.33 -7.69 5.89
C VAL A 88 12.66 -7.06 4.53
N ALA A 89 13.36 -7.79 3.65
CA ALA A 89 13.72 -7.29 2.33
C ALA A 89 12.50 -7.03 1.43
N PHE A 90 11.46 -7.87 1.53
CA PHE A 90 10.21 -7.68 0.79
C PHE A 90 9.40 -6.52 1.36
N VAL A 91 9.25 -6.44 2.69
CA VAL A 91 8.55 -5.36 3.39
C VAL A 91 9.17 -4.00 3.03
N GLN A 92 10.50 -3.89 3.05
CA GLN A 92 11.18 -2.65 2.66
C GLN A 92 10.91 -2.26 1.19
N GLN A 93 10.79 -3.23 0.28
CA GLN A 93 10.40 -2.95 -1.11
C GLN A 93 8.97 -2.43 -1.19
N VAL A 94 8.05 -3.02 -0.42
CA VAL A 94 6.65 -2.59 -0.34
C VAL A 94 6.54 -1.20 0.26
N LEU A 95 7.24 -0.89 1.35
CA LEU A 95 7.30 0.44 1.95
C LEU A 95 7.71 1.49 0.89
N ASN A 96 8.81 1.23 0.17
CA ASN A 96 9.27 2.11 -0.90
C ASN A 96 8.24 2.26 -2.02
N ALA A 97 7.51 1.19 -2.37
CA ALA A 97 6.45 1.24 -3.38
C ALA A 97 5.24 2.07 -2.91
N ILE A 98 4.83 1.95 -1.65
CA ILE A 98 3.73 2.73 -1.07
C ILE A 98 4.13 4.21 -0.99
N GLN A 99 5.33 4.54 -0.51
CA GLN A 99 5.84 5.91 -0.46
C GLN A 99 5.93 6.55 -1.85
N TYR A 100 6.46 5.83 -2.84
CA TYR A 100 6.47 6.28 -4.24
C TYR A 100 5.04 6.58 -4.73
N THR A 101 4.11 5.69 -4.41
CA THR A 101 2.71 5.78 -4.83
C THR A 101 2.00 6.96 -4.19
N ILE A 102 2.21 7.22 -2.89
CA ILE A 102 1.67 8.39 -2.20
C ILE A 102 2.11 9.68 -2.91
N ILE A 103 3.40 9.81 -3.21
CA ILE A 103 3.94 10.97 -3.94
C ILE A 103 3.32 11.06 -5.34
N PHE A 104 3.16 9.92 -6.03
CA PHE A 104 2.57 9.86 -7.37
C PHE A 104 1.10 10.33 -7.39
N LEU A 105 0.29 9.90 -6.41
CA LEU A 105 -1.14 10.24 -6.33
C LEU A 105 -1.41 11.71 -5.93
N LYS A 106 -0.43 12.37 -5.31
CA LYS A 106 -0.51 13.77 -4.88
C LYS A 106 -0.08 14.78 -5.96
N LYS A 107 0.55 14.32 -7.04
CA LYS A 107 0.96 15.15 -8.18
C LYS A 107 -0.24 15.55 -9.03
#